data_AF-Q5BVV6-F1
#
_entry.id   AF-Q5BVV6-F1
#
_cell.length_a   1.000
_cell.length_b   1.000
_cell.length_c   1.000
_cell.angle_alpha   90.00
_cell.angle_beta   90.00
_cell.angle_gamma   90.00
#
_symmetry.space_group_name_H-M   'P 1'
#
loop_
_entity.id
_entity.type
_entity.pdbx_description
1 polymer ?
#
loop_
_entity_poly.entity_id
_entity_poly.type
_entity_poly.pdbx_seq_one_letter_code
_entity_poly.pdbx_strand_id
1 'polypeptide(L)'
;KFITISDLRTQIAGYMYGISPADNSQIKEIRCIVMPPQWGTHQTVHLPNGLPQDEYLKEMEPLGWIHTQPNELPQLSPQDITTHAKIFSDQDGEKTIIITCSFTPGSVSLCAHKLTPGGYEWGRQNTDKGNNPKGYMPSHYERVQMLLSDRFLGFFMVPPQTSWNYNFMGVRHDPNMKYELQPLKPKKFYHRIHRPSHFLNFTSIEENELTSTDRDNPLA
;
A
#
# COMPACT_ATOMS: atom_id res chain seq x y z
N LYS A 1 -7.60 -4.16 9.39
CA LYS A 1 -7.04 -2.79 9.50
C LYS A 1 -6.64 -2.18 8.15
N PHE A 2 -5.93 -2.89 7.27
CA PHE A 2 -5.56 -2.39 5.93
C PHE A 2 -6.75 -1.86 5.11
N ILE A 3 -7.84 -2.64 5.01
CA ILE A 3 -9.11 -2.20 4.38
C ILE A 3 -9.69 -0.95 5.05
N THR A 4 -9.62 -0.82 6.37
CA THR A 4 -10.24 0.31 7.09
C THR A 4 -9.49 1.64 6.94
N ILE A 5 -8.24 1.59 6.46
CA ILE A 5 -7.42 2.78 6.23
C ILE A 5 -7.41 3.22 4.77
N SER A 6 -7.97 2.42 3.85
CA SER A 6 -7.96 2.71 2.42
C SER A 6 -9.06 3.68 1.99
N ASP A 7 -8.97 4.10 0.74
CA ASP A 7 -10.04 4.74 -0.01
C ASP A 7 -10.69 3.72 -0.97
N LEU A 8 -11.90 3.99 -1.44
CA LEU A 8 -12.62 3.11 -2.35
C LEU A 8 -12.22 3.28 -3.82
N ARG A 9 -11.63 4.42 -4.19
CA ARG A 9 -11.26 4.77 -5.56
C ARG A 9 -9.76 4.82 -5.76
N THR A 10 -9.02 5.26 -4.76
CA THR A 10 -7.57 5.36 -4.82
C THR A 10 -6.94 4.11 -4.21
N GLN A 11 -6.08 3.46 -5.01
CA GLN A 11 -5.31 2.32 -4.54
C GLN A 11 -4.31 2.72 -3.45
N ILE A 12 -4.17 1.86 -2.45
CA ILE A 12 -3.08 1.88 -1.48
C ILE A 12 -2.42 0.51 -1.45
N ALA A 13 -1.15 0.46 -1.08
CA ALA A 13 -0.34 -0.74 -0.99
C ALA A 13 0.41 -0.83 0.34
N GLY A 14 0.80 -2.04 0.69
CA GLY A 14 1.71 -2.32 1.77
C GLY A 14 2.64 -3.48 1.43
N TYR A 15 3.89 -3.39 1.84
CA TYR A 15 4.83 -4.51 1.72
C TYR A 15 4.56 -5.52 2.82
N MET A 16 4.65 -6.80 2.47
CA MET A 16 4.38 -7.90 3.38
C MET A 16 5.71 -8.53 3.80
N TYR A 17 5.85 -8.73 5.10
CA TYR A 17 7.00 -9.39 5.69
C TYR A 17 6.51 -10.49 6.62
N GLY A 18 7.29 -11.58 6.67
CA GLY A 18 6.88 -12.74 7.43
C GLY A 18 7.99 -13.75 7.65
N ILE A 19 7.60 -14.88 8.21
CA ILE A 19 8.47 -16.02 8.51
C ILE A 19 7.78 -17.32 8.13
N SER A 20 8.55 -18.38 7.96
CA SER A 20 8.01 -19.73 8.00
C SER A 20 7.90 -20.22 9.44
N PRO A 21 6.80 -20.90 9.81
CA PRO A 21 6.71 -21.66 11.04
C PRO A 21 7.87 -22.66 11.16
N ALA A 22 8.32 -22.93 12.39
CA ALA A 22 9.43 -23.85 12.65
C ALA A 22 9.12 -25.31 12.23
N ASP A 23 7.84 -25.67 12.19
CA ASP A 23 7.32 -26.98 11.83
C ASP A 23 7.05 -27.15 10.33
N ASN A 24 6.90 -26.06 9.57
CA ASN A 24 6.59 -26.15 8.13
C ASN A 24 7.15 -24.99 7.31
N SER A 25 8.23 -25.26 6.56
CA SER A 25 8.90 -24.28 5.69
C SER A 25 8.13 -23.91 4.41
N GLN A 26 7.10 -24.68 4.04
CA GLN A 26 6.27 -24.40 2.86
C GLN A 26 5.19 -23.35 3.16
N ILE A 27 4.87 -23.14 4.44
CA ILE A 27 3.91 -22.12 4.87
C ILE A 27 4.68 -20.82 5.12
N LYS A 28 4.10 -19.72 4.66
CA LYS A 28 4.58 -18.36 4.93
C LYS A 28 3.52 -17.60 5.71
N GLU A 29 3.87 -17.19 6.93
CA GLU A 29 3.00 -16.39 7.78
C GLU A 29 3.34 -14.91 7.63
N ILE A 30 2.41 -14.13 7.13
CA ILE A 30 2.56 -12.67 7.04
C ILE A 30 2.40 -12.09 8.45
N ARG A 31 3.51 -11.62 9.04
CA ARG A 31 3.56 -11.07 10.41
C ARG A 31 3.55 -9.54 10.43
N CYS A 32 3.99 -8.89 9.36
CA CYS A 32 4.08 -7.44 9.27
C CYS A 32 3.57 -6.92 7.92
N ILE A 33 2.82 -5.81 7.96
CA ILE A 33 2.52 -4.99 6.78
C ILE A 33 3.19 -3.62 6.96
N VAL A 34 4.13 -3.30 6.07
CA VAL A 34 4.79 -2.00 6.02
C VAL A 34 4.00 -1.07 5.10
N MET A 35 3.65 0.12 5.58
CA MET A 35 3.00 1.17 4.77
C MET A 35 4.06 2.21 4.38
N PRO A 36 4.70 2.10 3.20
CA PRO A 36 5.65 3.11 2.75
C PRO A 36 4.94 4.43 2.39
N PRO A 37 5.68 5.56 2.33
CA PRO A 37 5.25 6.77 1.62
C PRO A 37 4.74 6.39 0.23
N GLN A 38 3.54 6.79 -0.15
CA GLN A 38 2.95 6.37 -1.42
C GLN A 38 1.80 7.26 -1.87
N TRP A 39 1.49 7.22 -3.17
CA TRP A 39 0.27 7.78 -3.72
C TRP A 39 -0.31 6.83 -4.77
N GLY A 40 -1.60 6.92 -5.04
CA GLY A 40 -2.29 5.99 -5.91
C GLY A 40 -3.21 6.68 -6.89
N THR A 41 -3.59 5.91 -7.89
CA THR A 41 -4.67 6.22 -8.83
C THR A 41 -5.75 5.16 -8.68
N HIS A 42 -6.72 5.14 -9.59
CA HIS A 42 -7.71 4.08 -9.65
C HIS A 42 -7.17 2.78 -10.28
N GLN A 43 -6.05 2.85 -11.01
CA GLN A 43 -5.47 1.71 -11.74
C GLN A 43 -4.17 1.19 -11.12
N THR A 44 -3.39 2.03 -10.45
CA THR A 44 -2.07 1.66 -9.95
C THR A 44 -1.67 2.47 -8.72
N VAL A 45 -0.63 2.01 -8.04
CA VAL A 45 0.00 2.67 -6.90
C VAL A 45 1.45 3.01 -7.23
N HIS A 46 1.91 4.15 -6.73
CA HIS A 46 3.28 4.60 -6.86
C HIS A 46 3.97 4.55 -5.51
N LEU A 47 5.06 3.79 -5.48
CA LEU A 47 5.87 3.51 -4.30
C LEU A 47 7.29 4.05 -4.53
N PRO A 48 8.04 4.38 -3.46
CA PRO A 48 9.47 4.60 -3.50
C PRO A 48 10.19 3.37 -4.03
N ASN A 49 11.35 3.61 -4.63
CA ASN A 49 12.22 2.59 -5.18
C ASN A 49 12.87 1.79 -4.04
N GLY A 50 12.90 0.47 -4.23
CA GLY A 50 13.52 -0.46 -3.29
C GLY A 50 12.65 -0.78 -2.07
N LEU A 51 13.04 -1.85 -1.38
CA LEU A 51 12.37 -2.30 -0.17
C LEU A 51 12.87 -1.53 1.06
N PRO A 52 12.00 -1.32 2.06
CA PRO A 52 12.40 -0.70 3.31
C PRO A 52 13.48 -1.54 4.03
N GLN A 53 14.47 -0.83 4.58
CA GLN A 53 15.49 -1.42 5.45
C GLN A 53 15.26 -0.89 6.86
N ASP A 54 14.93 -1.79 7.78
CA ASP A 54 14.68 -1.45 9.18
C ASP A 54 15.11 -2.61 10.08
N GLU A 55 15.53 -2.32 11.31
CA GLU A 55 15.98 -3.33 12.26
C GLU A 55 14.86 -4.33 12.62
N TYR A 56 13.62 -3.87 12.76
CA TYR A 56 12.48 -4.74 13.04
C TYR A 56 12.16 -5.70 11.89
N LEU A 57 12.66 -5.44 10.68
CA LEU A 57 12.44 -6.28 9.51
C LEU A 57 13.55 -7.33 9.31
N LYS A 58 14.69 -7.23 10.00
CA LYS A 58 15.84 -8.12 9.79
C LYS A 58 15.55 -9.60 10.08
N GLU A 59 14.63 -9.87 10.99
CA GLU A 59 14.23 -11.23 11.36
C GLU A 59 13.13 -11.81 10.46
N MET A 60 12.66 -11.05 9.47
CA MET A 60 11.60 -11.45 8.54
C MET A 60 12.08 -11.38 7.10
N GLU A 61 11.52 -12.24 6.25
CA GLU A 61 11.74 -12.17 4.81
C GLU A 61 10.61 -11.40 4.11
N PRO A 62 10.89 -10.68 3.01
CA PRO A 62 9.86 -10.05 2.21
C PRO A 62 9.02 -11.12 1.49
N LEU A 63 7.70 -11.01 1.60
CA LEU A 63 6.72 -11.93 1.00
C LEU A 63 5.93 -11.28 -0.15
N GLY A 64 6.40 -10.14 -0.64
CA GLY A 64 5.73 -9.38 -1.69
C GLY A 64 4.91 -8.21 -1.16
N TRP A 65 3.75 -7.95 -1.76
CA TRP A 65 2.93 -6.78 -1.42
C TRP A 65 1.43 -7.04 -1.56
N ILE A 66 0.65 -6.26 -0.81
CA ILE A 66 -0.81 -6.22 -0.88
C ILE A 66 -1.25 -4.84 -1.33
N HIS A 67 -2.27 -4.76 -2.19
CA HIS A 67 -2.87 -3.48 -2.56
C HIS A 67 -4.38 -3.55 -2.70
N THR A 68 -5.04 -2.42 -2.51
CA THR A 68 -6.48 -2.29 -2.79
C THR A 68 -6.70 -2.05 -4.28
N GLN A 69 -7.82 -2.56 -4.80
CA GLN A 69 -8.29 -2.23 -6.14
C GLN A 69 -9.77 -1.82 -6.12
N PRO A 70 -10.17 -0.74 -6.81
CA PRO A 70 -11.55 -0.25 -6.78
C PRO A 70 -12.57 -1.24 -7.35
N ASN A 71 -12.14 -2.02 -8.36
CA ASN A 71 -12.97 -3.00 -9.05
C ASN A 71 -12.27 -4.34 -9.01
N GLU A 72 -13.04 -5.43 -8.87
CA GLU A 72 -12.52 -6.78 -9.03
C GLU A 72 -12.17 -7.05 -10.50
N LEU A 73 -10.93 -7.45 -10.74
CA LEU A 73 -10.44 -7.83 -12.06
C LEU A 73 -10.39 -9.35 -12.20
N PRO A 74 -10.74 -9.91 -13.38
CA PRO A 74 -10.66 -11.35 -13.62
C PRO A 74 -9.21 -11.84 -13.78
N GLN A 75 -8.27 -10.92 -13.95
CA GLN A 75 -6.86 -11.17 -14.17
C GLN A 75 -6.00 -10.19 -13.37
N LEU A 76 -4.76 -10.58 -13.09
CA LEU A 76 -3.78 -9.68 -12.49
C LEU A 76 -3.47 -8.55 -13.47
N SER A 77 -3.41 -7.30 -13.00
CA SER A 77 -3.19 -6.18 -13.90
C SER A 77 -1.76 -6.19 -14.46
N PRO A 78 -1.54 -5.76 -15.72
CA PRO A 78 -0.19 -5.64 -16.28
C PRO A 78 0.70 -4.69 -15.44
N GLN A 79 0.10 -3.69 -14.81
CA GLN A 79 0.77 -2.76 -13.90
C GLN A 79 1.28 -3.47 -12.64
N ASP A 80 0.52 -4.42 -12.08
CA ASP A 80 0.94 -5.18 -10.91
C ASP A 80 2.13 -6.09 -11.23
N ILE A 81 2.11 -6.75 -12.39
CA ILE A 81 3.24 -7.58 -12.87
C ILE A 81 4.50 -6.71 -13.02
N THR A 82 4.36 -5.57 -13.68
CA THR A 82 5.46 -4.61 -13.90
C THR A 82 6.01 -4.09 -12.57
N THR A 83 5.12 -3.73 -11.64
CA THR A 83 5.48 -3.19 -10.33
C THR A 83 6.19 -4.24 -9.48
N HIS A 84 5.63 -5.44 -9.41
CA HIS A 84 6.22 -6.54 -8.65
C HIS A 84 7.59 -6.94 -9.21
N ALA A 85 7.70 -7.11 -10.53
CA ALA A 85 8.97 -7.48 -11.17
C ALA A 85 10.08 -6.42 -10.98
N LYS A 86 9.73 -5.14 -10.86
CA LYS A 86 10.69 -4.04 -10.63
C LYS A 86 11.08 -3.88 -9.17
N ILE A 87 10.16 -4.06 -8.23
CA ILE A 87 10.44 -3.88 -6.80
C ILE A 87 11.15 -5.11 -6.22
N PHE A 88 10.76 -6.31 -6.65
CA PHE A 88 11.25 -7.58 -6.12
C PHE A 88 12.26 -8.26 -7.05
N SER A 89 12.92 -7.51 -7.93
CA SER A 89 13.91 -8.06 -8.89
C SER A 89 15.05 -8.80 -8.22
N ASP A 90 15.42 -8.36 -7.01
CA ASP A 90 16.57 -8.87 -6.26
C ASP A 90 16.16 -9.89 -5.20
N GLN A 91 14.87 -10.23 -5.13
CA GLN A 91 14.32 -11.18 -4.16
C GLN A 91 14.04 -12.53 -4.80
N ASP A 92 13.85 -13.55 -3.96
CA ASP A 92 13.43 -14.87 -4.41
C ASP A 92 11.98 -14.82 -4.92
N GLY A 93 11.84 -14.82 -6.24
CA GLY A 93 10.55 -14.68 -6.90
C GLY A 93 9.56 -15.83 -6.63
N GLU A 94 10.03 -16.96 -6.11
CA GLU A 94 9.17 -18.07 -5.70
C GLU A 94 8.47 -17.81 -4.36
N LYS A 95 8.98 -16.87 -3.55
CA LYS A 95 8.46 -16.57 -2.21
C LYS A 95 7.61 -15.31 -2.15
N THR A 96 7.72 -14.44 -3.15
CA THR A 96 7.02 -13.15 -3.18
C THR A 96 5.71 -13.24 -3.95
N ILE A 97 4.66 -12.66 -3.38
CA ILE A 97 3.31 -12.69 -3.98
C ILE A 97 2.70 -11.30 -4.08
N ILE A 98 1.65 -11.19 -4.88
CA ILE A 98 0.81 -10.00 -5.02
C ILE A 98 -0.56 -10.36 -4.48
N ILE A 99 -1.01 -9.67 -3.42
CA ILE A 99 -2.37 -9.80 -2.93
C ILE A 99 -3.20 -8.61 -3.43
N THR A 100 -4.19 -8.90 -4.25
CA THR A 100 -5.18 -7.91 -4.73
C THR A 100 -6.38 -7.92 -3.80
N CYS A 101 -6.71 -6.77 -3.22
CA CYS A 101 -7.84 -6.56 -2.32
C CYS A 101 -8.92 -5.73 -3.04
N SER A 102 -9.90 -6.42 -3.62
CA SER A 102 -10.97 -5.80 -4.44
C SER A 102 -12.15 -5.39 -3.60
N PHE A 103 -12.67 -4.18 -3.85
CA PHE A 103 -13.95 -3.79 -3.30
C PHE A 103 -15.11 -4.33 -4.14
N THR A 104 -16.00 -5.05 -3.48
CA THR A 104 -17.26 -5.56 -4.03
C THR A 104 -18.42 -4.95 -3.24
N PRO A 105 -19.66 -4.91 -3.76
CA PRO A 105 -20.79 -4.32 -3.05
C PRO A 105 -20.99 -4.94 -1.65
N GLY A 106 -20.67 -4.16 -0.60
CA GLY A 106 -20.80 -4.58 0.79
C GLY A 106 -19.74 -5.58 1.29
N SER A 107 -18.71 -5.90 0.50
CA SER A 107 -17.72 -6.92 0.84
C SER A 107 -16.35 -6.63 0.23
N VAL A 108 -15.38 -7.52 0.47
CA VAL A 108 -14.03 -7.47 -0.09
C VAL A 108 -13.65 -8.85 -0.59
N SER A 109 -13.09 -8.92 -1.79
CA SER A 109 -12.52 -10.14 -2.38
C SER A 109 -10.99 -10.06 -2.37
N LEU A 110 -10.32 -11.13 -1.92
CA LEU A 110 -8.87 -11.23 -1.87
C LEU A 110 -8.38 -12.34 -2.80
N CYS A 111 -7.44 -12.02 -3.67
CA CYS A 111 -6.75 -12.98 -4.53
C CYS A 111 -5.24 -12.82 -4.38
N ALA A 112 -4.52 -13.94 -4.35
CA ALA A 112 -3.06 -13.96 -4.28
C ALA A 112 -2.48 -14.55 -5.56
N HIS A 113 -1.43 -13.90 -6.07
CA HIS A 113 -0.76 -14.28 -7.32
C HIS A 113 0.75 -14.32 -7.12
N LYS A 114 1.43 -15.24 -7.80
CA LYS A 114 2.88 -15.29 -7.93
C LYS A 114 3.25 -15.05 -9.39
N LEU A 115 4.35 -14.36 -9.65
CA LEU A 115 4.84 -14.21 -11.02
C LEU A 115 5.59 -15.46 -11.45
N THR A 116 5.42 -15.84 -12.71
CA THR A 116 6.26 -16.87 -13.33
C THR A 116 7.59 -16.24 -13.77
N PRO A 117 8.63 -17.05 -14.07
CA PRO A 117 9.89 -16.52 -14.61
C PRO A 117 9.69 -15.64 -15.86
N GLY A 118 8.77 -16.03 -16.75
CA GLY A 118 8.40 -15.23 -17.93
C GLY A 118 7.72 -13.90 -17.56
N GLY A 119 6.89 -13.89 -16.51
CA GLY A 119 6.29 -12.66 -15.99
C GLY A 119 7.32 -11.70 -15.40
N TYR A 120 8.34 -12.20 -14.71
CA TYR A 120 9.46 -11.38 -14.22
C TYR A 120 10.29 -10.80 -15.36
N GLU A 121 10.58 -11.57 -16.40
CA GLU A 121 11.32 -11.09 -17.56
C GLU A 121 10.54 -10.00 -18.30
N TRP A 122 9.27 -10.26 -18.60
CA TRP A 122 8.40 -9.29 -19.26
C TRP A 122 8.20 -8.03 -18.41
N GLY A 123 7.88 -8.18 -17.11
CA GLY A 123 7.61 -7.05 -16.22
C GLY A 123 8.80 -6.12 -16.01
N ARG A 124 10.03 -6.65 -16.03
CA ARG A 124 11.27 -5.84 -15.97
C ARG A 124 11.45 -4.99 -17.22
N GLN A 125 11.16 -5.54 -18.39
CA GLN A 125 11.33 -4.86 -19.68
C GLN A 125 10.16 -3.94 -20.02
N ASN A 126 8.98 -4.14 -19.43
CA ASN A 126 7.80 -3.34 -19.76
C ASN A 126 7.96 -1.87 -19.35
N THR A 127 7.79 -0.99 -20.34
CA THR A 127 7.76 0.47 -20.19
C THR A 127 6.38 1.08 -20.40
N ASP A 128 5.46 0.32 -21.01
CA ASP A 128 4.09 0.78 -21.28
C ASP A 128 3.23 0.68 -20.01
N LYS A 129 2.63 1.80 -19.63
CA LYS A 129 1.78 1.95 -18.43
C LYS A 129 0.29 1.83 -18.76
N GLY A 130 -0.07 1.63 -20.03
CA GLY A 130 -1.45 1.42 -20.46
C GLY A 130 -2.03 0.11 -19.96
N ASN A 131 -3.35 -0.06 -20.12
CA ASN A 131 -4.07 -1.25 -19.67
C ASN A 131 -3.85 -2.49 -20.56
N ASN A 132 -3.33 -2.31 -21.77
CA ASN A 132 -3.07 -3.39 -22.72
C ASN A 132 -1.65 -3.28 -23.31
N PRO A 133 -0.60 -3.44 -22.47
CA PRO A 133 0.76 -3.31 -22.94
C PRO A 133 1.15 -4.49 -23.83
N LYS A 134 2.03 -4.22 -24.79
CA LYS A 134 2.47 -5.22 -25.76
C LYS A 134 3.14 -6.42 -25.06
N GLY A 135 2.72 -7.62 -25.45
CA GLY A 135 3.31 -8.86 -24.97
C GLY A 135 2.80 -9.34 -23.60
N TYR A 136 1.85 -8.65 -22.97
CA TYR A 136 1.16 -9.17 -21.80
C TYR A 136 0.49 -10.51 -22.11
N MET A 137 0.68 -11.51 -21.25
CA MET A 137 0.07 -12.82 -21.35
C MET A 137 -0.40 -13.32 -19.98
N PRO A 138 -1.54 -14.06 -19.89
CA PRO A 138 -1.99 -14.67 -18.64
C PRO A 138 -1.00 -15.70 -18.04
N SER A 139 -0.07 -16.23 -18.83
CA SER A 139 0.99 -17.13 -18.37
C SER A 139 2.08 -16.44 -17.55
N HIS A 140 2.06 -15.11 -17.43
CA HIS A 140 3.02 -14.35 -16.63
C HIS A 140 2.81 -14.48 -15.12
N TYR A 141 1.68 -15.02 -14.68
CA TYR A 141 1.38 -15.18 -13.27
C TYR A 141 0.57 -16.45 -13.04
N GLU A 142 0.59 -16.92 -11.80
CA GLU A 142 -0.21 -18.04 -11.33
C GLU A 142 -0.92 -17.67 -10.03
N ARG A 143 -2.12 -18.23 -9.82
CA ARG A 143 -2.84 -18.05 -8.55
C ARG A 143 -2.22 -18.95 -7.50
N VAL A 144 -2.04 -18.40 -6.31
CA VAL A 144 -1.51 -19.13 -5.16
C VAL A 144 -2.55 -19.16 -4.04
N GLN A 145 -2.44 -20.18 -3.19
CA GLN A 145 -3.33 -20.34 -2.05
C GLN A 145 -2.98 -19.34 -0.94
N MET A 146 -4.00 -18.70 -0.38
CA MET A 146 -3.90 -17.83 0.78
C MET A 146 -5.03 -18.16 1.74
N LEU A 147 -4.72 -18.16 3.04
CA LEU A 147 -5.69 -18.38 4.11
C LEU A 147 -5.66 -17.21 5.08
N LEU A 148 -6.83 -16.80 5.57
CA LEU A 148 -6.94 -15.85 6.67
C LEU A 148 -6.87 -16.62 7.99
N SER A 149 -6.18 -16.06 8.97
CA SER A 149 -6.01 -16.67 10.29
C SER A 149 -6.27 -15.67 11.40
N ASP A 150 -6.88 -16.16 12.48
CA ASP A 150 -7.08 -15.49 13.76
C ASP A 150 -6.12 -16.00 14.85
N ARG A 151 -5.23 -16.96 14.53
CA ARG A 151 -4.33 -17.62 15.48
C ARG A 151 -3.22 -16.70 16.01
N PHE A 152 -2.86 -15.67 15.26
CA PHE A 152 -1.84 -14.71 15.65
C PHE A 152 -2.18 -13.32 15.13
N LEU A 153 -1.55 -12.32 15.75
CA LEU A 153 -1.70 -10.93 15.34
C LEU A 153 -0.48 -10.49 14.55
N GLY A 154 -0.71 -9.98 13.35
CA GLY A 154 0.29 -9.21 12.62
C GLY A 154 0.33 -7.76 13.13
N PHE A 155 1.41 -7.06 12.81
CA PHE A 155 1.60 -5.65 13.13
C PHE A 155 1.83 -4.80 11.87
N PHE A 156 1.85 -3.48 12.06
CA PHE A 156 2.14 -2.52 10.99
C PHE A 156 3.42 -1.77 11.29
N MET A 157 4.15 -1.42 10.24
CA MET A 157 5.23 -0.45 10.28
C MET A 157 4.89 0.72 9.37
N VAL A 158 5.08 1.94 9.87
CA VAL A 158 4.71 3.17 9.15
C VAL A 158 5.76 4.26 9.39
N PRO A 159 5.88 5.25 8.49
CA PRO A 159 6.65 6.45 8.76
C PRO A 159 6.10 7.20 9.97
N PRO A 160 6.91 7.47 11.01
CA PRO A 160 6.41 8.06 12.26
C PRO A 160 6.21 9.57 12.16
N GLN A 161 7.16 10.28 11.56
CA GLN A 161 7.15 11.74 11.44
C GLN A 161 6.37 12.22 10.22
N THR A 162 6.22 11.37 9.22
CA THR A 162 5.56 11.70 7.96
C THR A 162 4.29 10.88 7.78
N SER A 163 3.58 11.19 6.70
CA SER A 163 2.43 10.43 6.26
C SER A 163 2.88 9.16 5.52
N TRP A 164 2.12 8.07 5.55
CA TRP A 164 2.25 7.04 4.51
C TRP A 164 1.47 7.45 3.25
N ASN A 165 0.38 8.22 3.39
CA ASN A 165 -0.48 8.66 2.29
C ASN A 165 -0.06 10.03 1.73
N TYR A 166 0.48 10.07 0.52
CA TYR A 166 0.91 11.28 -0.20
C TYR A 166 -0.09 11.72 -1.28
N ASN A 167 -1.28 11.12 -1.36
CA ASN A 167 -2.29 11.52 -2.38
C ASN A 167 -2.68 13.01 -2.31
N PHE A 168 -2.64 13.63 -1.13
CA PHE A 168 -2.91 15.08 -0.97
C PHE A 168 -1.64 15.94 -0.95
N MET A 169 -0.47 15.33 -1.14
CA MET A 169 0.85 15.95 -1.07
C MET A 169 1.77 15.40 -2.15
N GLY A 170 1.25 15.12 -3.35
CA GLY A 170 1.96 14.38 -4.40
C GLY A 170 3.30 15.00 -4.80
N VAL A 171 3.42 16.33 -4.78
CA VAL A 171 4.67 17.07 -5.05
C VAL A 171 5.79 16.80 -4.02
N ARG A 172 5.44 16.25 -2.84
CA ARG A 172 6.40 15.88 -1.79
C ARG A 172 6.85 14.42 -1.87
N HIS A 173 6.26 13.63 -2.77
CA HIS A 173 6.66 12.26 -2.98
C HIS A 173 7.75 12.19 -4.06
N ASP A 174 8.89 11.59 -3.72
CA ASP A 174 9.99 11.35 -4.65
C ASP A 174 10.29 9.85 -4.72
N PRO A 175 10.45 9.24 -5.90
CA PRO A 175 10.75 7.81 -6.01
C PRO A 175 12.02 7.37 -5.28
N ASN A 176 13.00 8.25 -5.07
CA ASN A 176 14.26 7.94 -4.39
C ASN A 176 14.26 8.46 -2.93
N MET A 177 13.11 8.84 -2.39
CA MET A 177 13.02 9.32 -1.01
C MET A 177 13.40 8.21 -0.02
N LYS A 178 14.16 8.61 1.01
CA LYS A 178 14.41 7.76 2.17
C LYS A 178 13.35 8.02 3.24
N TYR A 179 13.01 6.97 3.97
CA TYR A 179 12.05 7.04 5.06
C TYR A 179 12.44 6.06 6.17
N GLU A 180 12.15 6.45 7.40
CA GLU A 180 12.28 5.60 8.58
C GLU A 180 10.95 4.94 8.89
N LEU A 181 10.99 3.84 9.63
CA LEU A 181 9.80 3.10 10.02
C LEU A 181 9.74 2.93 11.54
N GLN A 182 8.51 2.87 12.05
CA GLN A 182 8.24 2.50 13.43
C GLN A 182 7.02 1.60 13.52
N PRO A 183 6.95 0.71 14.53
CA PRO A 183 5.80 -0.16 14.77
C PRO A 183 4.61 0.64 15.31
N LEU A 184 3.86 1.30 14.42
CA LEU A 184 2.70 2.13 14.74
C LEU A 184 1.50 1.77 13.86
N LYS A 185 0.30 2.09 14.35
CA LYS A 185 -0.94 1.86 13.60
C LYS A 185 -1.09 2.91 12.47
N PRO A 186 -1.32 2.49 11.21
CA PRO A 186 -1.57 3.44 10.14
C PRO A 186 -2.84 4.25 10.40
N LYS A 187 -2.75 5.54 10.11
CA LYS A 187 -3.88 6.47 10.13
C LYS A 187 -4.78 6.21 8.91
N LYS A 188 -6.07 6.57 9.00
CA LYS A 188 -7.05 6.38 7.90
C LYS A 188 -6.74 7.30 6.73
N PHE A 189 -7.12 6.94 5.51
CA PHE A 189 -6.85 7.71 4.27
C PHE A 189 -7.09 9.23 4.39
N TYR A 190 -8.21 9.63 4.98
CA TYR A 190 -8.61 11.05 5.14
C TYR A 190 -8.19 11.68 6.48
N HIS A 191 -7.29 11.06 7.22
CA HIS A 191 -6.81 11.61 8.49
C HIS A 191 -6.09 12.95 8.29
N ARG A 192 -6.23 13.87 9.25
CA ARG A 192 -5.73 15.26 9.11
C ARG A 192 -4.26 15.38 8.71
N ILE A 193 -3.42 14.49 9.22
CA ILE A 193 -1.97 14.45 8.94
C ILE A 193 -1.65 14.22 7.45
N HIS A 194 -2.55 13.56 6.73
CA HIS A 194 -2.37 13.28 5.30
C HIS A 194 -2.77 14.46 4.42
N ARG A 195 -3.52 15.42 4.96
CA ARG A 195 -4.16 16.50 4.19
C ARG A 195 -3.98 17.89 4.82
N PRO A 196 -2.74 18.27 5.22
CA PRO A 196 -2.49 19.47 6.01
C PRO A 196 -2.96 20.76 5.33
N SER A 197 -2.89 20.86 4.00
CA SER A 197 -3.37 22.03 3.24
C SER A 197 -4.82 22.39 3.54
N HIS A 198 -5.71 21.39 3.69
CA HIS A 198 -7.12 21.62 4.01
C HIS A 198 -7.33 22.26 5.39
N PHE A 199 -6.36 22.13 6.30
CA PHE A 199 -6.42 22.67 7.65
C PHE A 199 -5.61 23.95 7.83
N LEU A 200 -4.86 24.38 6.81
CA LEU A 200 -4.11 25.64 6.81
C LEU A 200 -4.88 26.78 6.12
N ASN A 201 -5.96 26.47 5.39
CA ASN A 201 -6.75 27.43 4.61
C ASN A 201 -7.69 28.34 5.44
N PHE A 202 -7.43 28.56 6.74
CA PHE A 202 -8.32 29.35 7.61
C PHE A 202 -7.88 30.81 7.80
N THR A 203 -6.86 31.28 7.07
CA THR A 203 -6.29 32.63 7.22
C THR A 203 -7.16 33.78 6.69
N SER A 204 -8.43 33.54 6.32
CA SER A 204 -9.31 34.54 5.70
C SER A 204 -10.54 34.93 6.54
N ILE A 205 -10.62 34.53 7.82
CA ILE A 205 -11.82 34.76 8.66
C ILE A 205 -11.58 35.72 9.83
N GLU A 206 -10.33 36.07 10.15
CA GLU A 206 -10.01 36.97 11.27
C GLU A 206 -10.57 38.40 11.09
N GLU A 207 -10.95 38.82 9.88
CA GLU A 207 -11.54 40.16 9.64
C GLU A 207 -13.03 40.27 10.00
N ASN A 208 -13.76 39.16 10.20
CA ASN A 208 -15.21 39.19 10.48
C ASN A 208 -15.59 39.09 11.98
N GLU A 209 -14.65 38.84 12.89
CA GLU A 209 -14.97 38.71 14.32
C GLU A 209 -15.30 40.06 15.00
N LEU A 210 -15.00 41.19 14.36
CA LEU A 210 -15.29 42.54 14.88
C LEU A 210 -16.78 42.93 14.83
N THR A 211 -17.66 42.10 14.25
CA THR A 211 -19.09 42.43 14.06
C THR A 211 -20.08 41.75 15.02
N SER A 212 -19.61 40.92 15.96
CA SER A 212 -20.47 40.37 17.04
C SER A 212 -19.82 40.55 18.41
N THR A 213 -20.00 41.74 18.97
CA THR A 213 -19.36 42.20 20.22
C THR A 213 -20.11 41.86 21.51
N ASP A 214 -21.26 41.18 21.47
CA ASP A 214 -21.90 40.61 22.67
C ASP A 214 -21.81 39.09 22.63
N ARG A 215 -20.82 38.54 23.35
CA ARG A 215 -20.66 37.10 23.58
C ARG A 215 -20.79 36.82 25.08
N ASP A 216 -22.02 36.76 25.57
CA ASP A 216 -22.28 36.16 26.88
C ASP A 216 -22.02 34.66 26.79
N ASN A 217 -21.05 34.18 27.56
CA ASN A 217 -20.80 32.74 27.75
C ASN A 217 -21.14 32.34 29.19
N PRO A 218 -22.43 32.14 29.52
CA PRO A 218 -22.88 31.81 30.88
C PRO A 218 -22.52 30.38 31.31
N LEU A 219 -21.78 29.64 30.48
CA LEU A 219 -21.32 28.27 30.73
C LEU A 219 -19.79 28.15 30.76
N ALA A 220 -19.05 29.27 30.70
CA ALA A 220 -17.61 29.31 30.96
C ALA A 220 -17.31 29.44 32.46
#